data_AF-A0A7L3FLR8-F1
#
_entry.id   AF-A0A7L3FLR8-F1
#
_cell.length_a   1.000
_cell.length_b   1.000
_cell.length_c   1.000
_cell.angle_alpha   90.00
_cell.angle_beta   90.00
_cell.angle_gamma   90.00
#
_symmetry.space_group_name_H-M   'P 1'
#
loop_
_entity.id
_entity.type
_entity.pdbx_description
1 polymer ?
#
loop_
_entity_poly.entity_id
_entity_poly.type
_entity_poly.pdbx_seq_one_letter_code
_entity_poly.pdbx_strand_id
1 'polypeptide(L)'
;QTAQAEEQLQQHAQLEEQRVAALESQISQVSELLGTYERAKQKDQQLIQKLKDRVVQLDLENRSLAASSRAPAEPQLEEANLDVNVLKEKMEKLRKLWQVAAERSPPGLAVEKLCELELQQAGETGDGEKTSALYYQQELRQLKEEFERYKVRAQVVLRNKAAQDGSLAKELEDAQEQLAELKEKHLALQLSAEEVGKQHQRDLEAKQQEELSQLQQAHRQELERCQQDYRERALRLEEELHKQRERALAVLAEKDQELEQLRSLTLPQGSKPCLGSGTELLNPGSAGDEASELLPQALHLPSSQEPTFFLYAEQLARKEVEMGALRKQKHQLQTRVHQLQEKILVEEEKHREEVSSLQSQIQKSCRDKGREGANLEYLKNIIYRFLTLPDPLGRQQTLTAILTILQFSPEEQQAVRKQPAHSSWWLTGKR
;
A
#
# COMPACT_ATOMS: atom_id res chain seq x y z
N GLN A 1 50.25 -10.05 -35.82
CA GLN A 1 50.29 -9.70 -34.40
C GLN A 1 49.66 -8.32 -34.15
N THR A 2 49.95 -7.31 -34.97
CA THR A 2 49.31 -5.98 -34.88
C THR A 2 47.78 -6.01 -35.09
N ALA A 3 47.29 -6.75 -36.11
CA ALA A 3 45.85 -6.84 -36.39
C ALA A 3 45.01 -7.44 -35.24
N GLN A 4 45.55 -8.43 -34.51
CA GLN A 4 44.85 -9.01 -33.34
C GLN A 4 44.82 -8.03 -32.15
N ALA A 5 45.86 -7.21 -31.98
CA ALA A 5 45.89 -6.19 -30.93
C ALA A 5 44.91 -5.04 -31.24
N GLU A 6 44.79 -4.66 -32.53
CA GLU A 6 43.80 -3.67 -32.99
C GLU A 6 42.36 -4.16 -32.78
N GLU A 7 42.07 -5.42 -33.11
CA GLU A 7 40.74 -6.01 -32.91
C GLU A 7 40.36 -6.09 -31.41
N GLN A 8 41.30 -6.44 -30.54
CA GLN A 8 41.10 -6.44 -29.09
C GLN A 8 40.85 -5.03 -28.53
N LEU A 9 41.59 -4.02 -29.02
CA LEU A 9 41.38 -2.63 -28.63
C LEU A 9 40.01 -2.12 -29.09
N GLN A 10 39.56 -2.48 -30.30
CA GLN A 10 38.23 -2.12 -30.81
C GLN A 10 37.12 -2.75 -29.98
N GLN A 11 37.24 -4.04 -29.62
CA GLN A 11 36.28 -4.71 -28.75
C GLN A 11 36.22 -4.05 -27.36
N HIS A 12 37.38 -3.70 -26.79
CA HIS A 12 37.43 -3.03 -25.50
C HIS A 12 36.82 -1.61 -25.55
N ALA A 13 37.05 -0.87 -26.63
CA ALA A 13 36.43 0.44 -26.85
C ALA A 13 34.90 0.34 -26.96
N GLN A 14 34.38 -0.64 -27.71
CA GLN A 14 32.94 -0.88 -27.83
C GLN A 14 32.29 -1.25 -26.50
N LEU A 15 32.95 -2.06 -25.68
CA LEU A 15 32.45 -2.43 -24.35
C LEU A 15 32.41 -1.21 -23.40
N GLU A 16 33.43 -0.35 -23.45
CA GLU A 16 33.44 0.89 -22.66
C GLU A 16 32.38 1.87 -23.16
N GLU A 17 32.18 2.03 -24.48
CA GLU A 17 31.09 2.86 -25.04
C GLU A 17 29.71 2.36 -24.61
N GLN A 18 29.47 1.04 -24.65
CA GLN A 18 28.21 0.46 -24.16
C GLN A 18 28.01 0.71 -22.67
N ARG A 19 29.08 0.60 -21.88
CA ARG A 19 29.03 0.88 -20.44
C ARG A 19 28.75 2.37 -20.18
N VAL A 20 29.39 3.28 -20.91
CA VAL A 20 29.15 4.72 -20.79
C VAL A 20 27.71 5.05 -21.17
N ALA A 21 27.20 4.52 -22.29
CA ALA A 21 25.81 4.72 -22.70
C ALA A 21 24.80 4.20 -21.66
N ALA A 22 25.09 3.05 -21.04
CA ALA A 22 24.25 2.52 -19.96
C ALA A 22 24.26 3.43 -18.72
N LEU A 23 25.42 3.96 -18.33
CA LEU A 23 25.54 4.91 -17.22
C LEU A 23 24.85 6.24 -17.53
N GLU A 24 24.97 6.76 -18.75
CA GLU A 24 24.27 7.97 -19.18
C GLU A 24 22.75 7.79 -19.16
N SER A 25 22.25 6.62 -19.56
CA SER A 25 20.82 6.27 -19.44
C SER A 25 20.36 6.21 -17.99
N GLN A 26 21.16 5.64 -17.09
CA GLN A 26 20.83 5.63 -15.66
C GLN A 26 20.86 7.04 -15.06
N ILE A 27 21.83 7.86 -15.42
CA ILE A 27 21.93 9.26 -14.97
C ILE A 27 20.74 10.08 -15.48
N SER A 28 20.29 9.87 -16.72
CA SER A 28 19.13 10.58 -17.26
C SER A 28 17.83 10.18 -16.56
N GLN A 29 17.63 8.88 -16.28
CA GLN A 29 16.49 8.39 -15.50
C GLN A 29 16.48 8.96 -14.08
N VAL A 30 17.63 8.96 -13.38
CA VAL A 30 17.73 9.55 -12.04
C VAL A 30 17.48 11.06 -12.08
N SER A 31 17.98 11.75 -13.09
CA SER A 31 17.76 13.20 -13.26
C SER A 31 16.29 13.52 -13.52
N GLU A 32 15.60 12.70 -14.30
CA GLU A 32 14.16 12.84 -14.56
C GLU A 32 13.35 12.59 -13.28
N LEU A 33 13.64 11.50 -12.57
CA LEU A 33 13.01 11.19 -11.28
C LEU A 33 13.21 12.31 -10.26
N LEU A 34 14.45 12.82 -10.12
CA LEU A 34 14.75 13.95 -9.25
C LEU A 34 13.98 15.21 -9.68
N GLY A 35 13.87 15.46 -10.99
CA GLY A 35 13.09 16.56 -11.54
C GLY A 35 11.60 16.44 -11.24
N THR A 36 11.01 15.24 -11.34
CA THR A 36 9.61 15.01 -10.97
C THR A 36 9.38 15.21 -9.46
N TYR A 37 10.30 14.72 -8.63
CA TYR A 37 10.23 14.88 -7.18
C TYR A 37 10.33 16.34 -6.76
N GLU A 38 11.27 17.11 -7.32
CA GLU A 38 11.42 18.53 -6.97
C GLU A 38 10.18 19.34 -7.40
N ARG A 39 9.57 19.03 -8.56
CA ARG A 39 8.30 19.65 -8.97
C ARG A 39 7.15 19.29 -8.03
N ALA A 40 7.06 18.04 -7.57
CA ALA A 40 6.03 17.64 -6.61
C ALA A 40 6.20 18.38 -5.28
N LYS A 41 7.43 18.41 -4.76
CA LYS A 41 7.79 19.17 -3.56
C LYS A 41 7.47 20.66 -3.67
N GLN A 42 7.71 21.29 -4.82
CA GLN A 42 7.34 22.70 -5.04
C GLN A 42 5.82 22.90 -5.00
N LYS A 43 5.03 21.99 -5.59
CA LYS A 43 3.56 22.02 -5.49
C LYS A 43 3.08 21.87 -4.05
N ASP A 44 3.68 20.95 -3.30
CA ASP A 44 3.35 20.73 -1.89
C ASP A 44 3.70 21.96 -1.04
N GLN A 45 4.86 22.59 -1.27
CA GLN A 45 5.21 23.85 -0.61
C GLN A 45 4.20 24.96 -0.88
N GLN A 46 3.74 25.09 -2.12
CA GLN A 46 2.69 26.07 -2.48
C GLN A 46 1.36 25.74 -1.81
N LEU A 47 0.97 24.46 -1.74
CA LEU A 47 -0.25 24.03 -1.05
C LEU A 47 -0.16 24.32 0.45
N ILE A 48 0.96 23.97 1.09
CA ILE A 48 1.23 24.26 2.49
C ILE A 48 1.13 25.77 2.77
N GLN A 49 1.67 26.60 1.88
CA GLN A 49 1.57 28.06 2.03
C GLN A 49 0.10 28.53 1.97
N LYS A 50 -0.68 28.04 1.00
CA LYS A 50 -2.12 28.34 0.89
C LYS A 50 -2.90 27.88 2.13
N LEU A 51 -2.59 26.70 2.67
CA LEU A 51 -3.22 26.18 3.88
C LEU A 51 -2.86 27.04 5.10
N LYS A 52 -1.58 27.45 5.24
CA LYS A 52 -1.15 28.39 6.29
C LYS A 52 -1.93 29.71 6.21
N ASP A 53 -2.04 30.28 5.02
CA ASP A 53 -2.78 31.53 4.81
C ASP A 53 -4.27 31.36 5.17
N ARG A 54 -4.88 30.21 4.85
CA ARG A 54 -6.27 29.91 5.23
C ARG A 54 -6.45 29.74 6.73
N VAL A 55 -5.50 29.11 7.43
CA VAL A 55 -5.52 29.01 8.90
C VAL A 55 -5.47 30.40 9.53
N VAL A 56 -4.59 31.28 9.05
CA VAL A 56 -4.53 32.67 9.53
C VAL A 56 -5.84 33.42 9.28
N GLN A 57 -6.48 33.23 8.12
CA GLN A 57 -7.80 33.80 7.84
C GLN A 57 -8.86 33.30 8.81
N LEU A 58 -8.94 31.99 9.05
CA LEU A 58 -9.88 31.38 9.99
C LEU A 58 -9.63 31.84 11.42
N ASP A 59 -8.38 32.05 11.83
CA ASP A 59 -8.04 32.60 13.14
C ASP A 59 -8.51 34.06 13.29
N LEU A 60 -8.42 34.86 12.22
CA LEU A 60 -8.95 36.23 12.21
C LEU A 60 -10.48 36.24 12.25
N GLU A 61 -11.14 35.38 11.47
CA GLU A 61 -12.59 35.18 11.48
C GLU A 61 -13.07 34.75 12.88
N ASN A 62 -12.44 33.74 13.48
CA ASN A 62 -12.76 33.27 14.82
C ASN A 62 -12.52 34.32 15.90
N ARG A 63 -11.44 35.12 15.81
CA ARG A 63 -11.21 36.24 16.73
C ARG A 63 -12.28 37.32 16.59
N SER A 64 -12.70 37.63 15.37
CA SER A 64 -13.78 38.58 15.09
C SER A 64 -15.13 38.09 15.64
N LEU A 65 -15.46 36.82 15.40
CA LEU A 65 -16.66 36.18 15.95
C LEU A 65 -16.63 36.13 17.49
N ALA A 66 -15.49 35.76 18.08
CA ALA A 66 -15.32 35.75 19.53
C ALA A 66 -15.45 37.15 20.16
N ALA A 67 -14.91 38.19 19.50
CA ALA A 67 -15.07 39.57 19.93
C ALA A 67 -16.52 40.06 19.78
N SER A 68 -17.22 39.65 18.73
CA SER A 68 -18.64 39.98 18.53
C SER A 68 -19.56 39.27 19.53
N SER A 69 -19.20 38.07 20.00
CA SER A 69 -19.94 37.35 21.05
C SER A 69 -19.67 37.84 22.47
N ARG A 70 -18.70 38.75 22.67
CA ARG A 70 -18.35 39.31 23.98
C ARG A 70 -18.72 40.79 24.06
N ALA A 71 -20.01 41.09 23.90
CA ALA A 71 -20.59 42.36 24.36
C ALA A 71 -20.68 42.37 25.91
N PRO A 72 -20.60 43.55 26.56
CA PRO A 72 -20.43 43.63 28.02
C PRO A 72 -21.76 43.42 28.76
N ALA A 73 -21.71 42.57 29.80
CA ALA A 73 -22.57 42.56 30.98
C ALA A 73 -24.10 42.70 30.77
N GLU A 74 -24.80 41.56 30.70
CA GLU A 74 -26.12 41.44 31.29
C GLU A 74 -26.09 40.34 32.37
N PRO A 75 -26.70 40.56 33.55
CA PRO A 75 -26.70 39.59 34.63
C PRO A 75 -27.60 38.41 34.23
N GLN A 76 -26.99 37.23 34.05
CA GLN A 76 -27.71 35.97 33.91
C GLN A 76 -28.70 35.80 35.07
N LEU A 77 -29.99 35.90 34.75
CA LEU A 77 -31.05 35.33 35.56
C LEU A 77 -30.97 33.81 35.37
N GLU A 78 -30.38 33.12 36.35
CA GLU A 78 -30.31 31.65 36.38
C GLU A 78 -31.72 31.07 36.60
N GLU A 79 -32.49 30.90 35.53
CA GLU A 79 -33.85 30.32 35.59
C GLU A 79 -33.89 28.80 35.36
N ALA A 80 -32.76 28.15 35.06
CA ALA A 80 -32.80 26.78 34.54
C ALA A 80 -32.78 25.65 35.59
N ASN A 81 -32.58 25.92 36.89
CA ASN A 81 -32.44 24.84 37.90
C ASN A 81 -33.12 25.16 39.25
N LEU A 82 -34.40 25.53 39.25
CA LEU A 82 -35.18 25.67 40.49
C LEU A 82 -35.78 24.32 40.89
N ASP A 83 -35.17 23.65 41.87
CA ASP A 83 -35.72 22.46 42.51
C ASP A 83 -37.10 22.78 43.14
N VAL A 84 -38.02 21.81 43.11
CA VAL A 84 -39.41 21.94 43.61
C VAL A 84 -39.42 22.43 45.06
N ASN A 85 -38.41 22.04 45.84
CA ASN A 85 -38.22 22.49 47.22
C ASN A 85 -37.90 23.98 47.32
N VAL A 86 -37.05 24.51 46.42
CA VAL A 86 -36.71 25.94 46.35
C VAL A 86 -37.91 26.78 45.92
N LEU A 87 -38.74 26.26 45.01
CA LEU A 87 -39.97 26.92 44.59
C LEU A 87 -41.01 26.94 45.73
N LYS A 88 -41.12 25.84 46.48
CA LYS A 88 -42.00 25.74 47.65
C LYS A 88 -41.59 26.71 48.75
N GLU A 89 -40.30 26.84 49.02
CA GLU A 89 -39.78 27.83 49.97
C GLU A 89 -40.03 29.28 49.51
N LYS A 90 -39.90 29.57 48.22
CA LYS A 90 -40.23 30.90 47.66
C LYS A 90 -41.73 31.18 47.76
N MET A 91 -42.58 30.20 47.48
CA MET A 91 -44.04 30.29 47.65
C MET A 91 -44.43 30.52 49.11
N GLU A 92 -43.79 29.84 50.06
CA GLU A 92 -44.03 30.05 51.49
C GLU A 92 -43.53 31.42 51.97
N LYS A 93 -42.41 31.91 51.43
CA LYS A 93 -41.92 33.27 51.69
C LYS A 93 -42.89 34.33 51.15
N LEU A 94 -43.42 34.15 49.95
CA LEU A 94 -44.46 35.03 49.38
C LEU A 94 -45.76 34.98 50.18
N ARG A 95 -46.17 33.81 50.67
CA ARG A 95 -47.36 33.66 51.52
C ARG A 95 -47.20 34.36 52.87
N LYS A 96 -46.01 34.28 53.48
CA LYS A 96 -45.66 35.01 54.71
C LYS A 96 -45.62 36.51 54.46
N LEU A 97 -45.02 36.97 53.35
CA LEU A 97 -45.01 38.39 52.98
C LEU A 97 -46.42 38.93 52.70
N TRP A 98 -47.28 38.13 52.07
CA TRP A 98 -48.68 38.48 51.83
C TRP A 98 -49.48 38.55 53.13
N GLN A 99 -49.27 37.63 54.09
CA GLN A 99 -49.88 37.72 55.43
C GLN A 99 -49.42 38.97 56.18
N VAL A 100 -48.13 39.29 56.12
CA VAL A 100 -47.58 40.53 56.72
C VAL A 100 -48.12 41.79 56.02
N ALA A 101 -48.39 41.72 54.72
CA ALA A 101 -49.03 42.81 53.97
C ALA A 101 -50.54 42.93 54.30
N ALA A 102 -51.22 41.81 54.52
CA ALA A 102 -52.62 41.76 54.95
C ALA A 102 -52.80 42.32 56.38
N GLU A 103 -51.83 42.10 57.28
CA GLU A 103 -51.79 42.68 58.62
C GLU A 103 -51.40 44.17 58.64
N ARG A 104 -50.80 44.68 57.55
CA ARG A 104 -50.48 46.11 57.35
C ARG A 104 -51.57 46.91 56.65
N SER A 105 -52.66 46.25 56.24
CA SER A 105 -53.89 46.90 55.76
C SER A 105 -54.92 46.89 56.90
N PRO A 106 -55.62 48.00 57.19
CA PRO A 106 -56.75 47.96 58.10
C PRO A 106 -57.84 47.00 57.56
N PRO A 107 -58.63 46.36 58.45
CA PRO A 107 -59.61 45.37 58.06
C PRO A 107 -60.86 46.09 57.54
N GLY A 108 -61.27 45.78 56.30
CA GLY A 108 -62.61 46.13 55.84
C GLY A 108 -62.71 46.59 54.41
N LEU A 109 -62.52 45.67 53.46
CA LEU A 109 -63.32 45.64 52.25
C LEU A 109 -63.63 44.18 51.95
N ALA A 110 -64.59 43.65 52.71
CA ALA A 110 -65.29 42.44 52.31
C ALA A 110 -65.90 42.72 50.93
N VAL A 111 -65.47 41.93 49.94
CA VAL A 111 -65.94 41.96 48.55
C VAL A 111 -67.48 41.88 48.47
N GLU A 112 -68.12 41.36 49.52
CA GLU A 112 -69.57 41.24 49.68
C GLU A 112 -70.31 42.60 49.82
N LYS A 113 -69.65 43.69 50.25
CA LYS A 113 -70.28 45.02 50.41
C LYS A 113 -70.15 45.95 49.21
N LEU A 114 -69.43 45.56 48.17
CA LEU A 114 -69.41 46.31 46.90
C LEU A 114 -70.64 45.99 46.04
N CYS A 115 -71.19 44.79 46.12
CA CYS A 115 -72.42 44.41 45.39
C CYS A 115 -73.71 44.97 46.02
N GLU A 116 -73.73 45.25 47.33
CA GLU A 116 -74.92 45.82 47.98
C GLU A 116 -75.06 47.34 47.78
N LEU A 117 -73.96 48.06 47.54
CA LEU A 117 -73.96 49.51 47.35
C LEU A 117 -74.39 49.93 45.93
N GLU A 118 -74.22 49.05 44.93
CA GLU A 118 -74.69 49.30 43.55
C GLU A 118 -76.17 48.95 43.36
N LEU A 119 -76.78 48.15 44.26
CA LEU A 119 -78.20 47.78 44.20
C LEU A 119 -79.13 48.72 45.01
N GLN A 120 -78.58 49.58 45.88
CA GLN A 120 -79.38 50.52 46.69
C GLN A 120 -79.46 51.95 46.12
N GLN A 121 -78.75 52.26 45.02
CA GLN A 121 -78.92 53.52 44.27
C GLN A 121 -79.85 53.38 43.05
N ALA A 122 -80.70 52.35 43.02
CA ALA A 122 -81.73 52.15 42.00
C ALA A 122 -83.15 52.44 42.53
N GLY A 123 -83.27 53.39 43.47
CA GLY A 123 -84.56 53.89 43.95
C GLY A 123 -84.59 55.40 43.80
N GLU A 124 -85.50 55.89 42.97
CA GLU A 124 -85.94 57.29 42.90
C GLU A 124 -85.06 58.26 42.10
N THR A 125 -85.14 58.17 40.76
CA THR A 125 -85.36 59.30 39.81
C THR A 125 -85.06 58.83 38.38
N GLY A 126 -86.00 59.07 37.46
CA GLY A 126 -86.02 58.55 36.08
C GLY A 126 -84.98 59.11 35.10
N ASP A 127 -83.71 59.22 35.50
CA ASP A 127 -82.60 59.65 34.64
C ASP A 127 -81.36 58.71 34.69
N GLY A 128 -81.28 57.78 35.67
CA GLY A 128 -80.20 56.79 35.78
C GLY A 128 -80.26 55.64 34.74
N GLU A 129 -81.44 55.33 34.22
CA GLU A 129 -81.61 54.32 33.17
C GLU A 129 -81.06 54.79 31.81
N LYS A 130 -81.09 56.10 31.57
CA LYS A 130 -80.52 56.69 30.34
C LYS A 130 -78.99 56.76 30.40
N THR A 131 -78.42 57.06 31.56
CA THR A 131 -76.95 57.10 31.74
C THR A 131 -76.34 55.71 31.68
N SER A 132 -77.00 54.70 32.27
CA SER A 132 -76.59 53.29 32.14
C SER A 132 -76.78 52.75 30.71
N ALA A 133 -77.87 53.10 30.02
CA ALA A 133 -78.06 52.72 28.61
C ALA A 133 -77.00 53.35 27.68
N LEU A 134 -76.63 54.62 27.90
CA LEU A 134 -75.57 55.29 27.14
C LEU A 134 -74.19 54.68 27.40
N TYR A 135 -73.91 54.27 28.64
CA TYR A 135 -72.69 53.56 29.00
C TYR A 135 -72.56 52.22 28.25
N TYR A 136 -73.58 51.36 28.30
CA TYR A 136 -73.59 50.11 27.55
C TYR A 136 -73.49 50.33 26.03
N GLN A 137 -74.09 51.41 25.51
CA GLN A 137 -73.98 51.77 24.10
C GLN A 137 -72.54 52.19 23.72
N GLN A 138 -71.84 52.87 24.62
CA GLN A 138 -70.44 53.26 24.43
C GLN A 138 -69.51 52.04 24.50
N GLU A 139 -69.70 51.13 25.45
CA GLU A 139 -68.96 49.85 25.53
C GLU A 139 -69.17 48.99 24.28
N LEU A 140 -70.41 48.90 23.77
CA LEU A 140 -70.70 48.20 22.52
C LEU A 140 -69.98 48.82 21.32
N ARG A 141 -69.80 50.15 21.29
CA ARG A 141 -69.03 50.83 20.24
C ARG A 141 -67.54 50.51 20.38
N GLN A 142 -66.99 50.58 21.59
CA GLN A 142 -65.59 50.25 21.85
C GLN A 142 -65.28 48.79 21.49
N LEU A 143 -66.15 47.84 21.89
CA LEU A 143 -65.97 46.43 21.57
C LEU A 143 -66.04 46.17 20.06
N LYS A 144 -66.92 46.87 19.33
CA LYS A 144 -66.97 46.81 17.86
C LYS A 144 -65.68 47.36 17.22
N GLU A 145 -65.17 48.47 17.71
CA GLU A 145 -63.89 49.03 17.23
C GLU A 145 -62.71 48.09 17.54
N GLU A 146 -62.67 47.50 18.72
CA GLU A 146 -61.66 46.51 19.12
C GLU A 146 -61.74 45.25 18.27
N PHE A 147 -62.95 44.78 17.96
CA PHE A 147 -63.18 43.65 17.07
C PHE A 147 -62.71 43.94 15.65
N GLU A 148 -63.02 45.12 15.09
CA GLU A 148 -62.53 45.51 13.76
C GLU A 148 -60.99 45.64 13.76
N ARG A 149 -60.39 46.22 14.82
CA ARG A 149 -58.93 46.26 14.99
C ARG A 149 -58.33 44.84 15.08
N TYR A 150 -58.97 43.93 15.80
CA TYR A 150 -58.54 42.54 15.89
C TYR A 150 -58.64 41.83 14.52
N LYS A 151 -59.72 42.02 13.79
CA LYS A 151 -59.94 41.45 12.45
C LYS A 151 -58.86 41.90 11.46
N VAL A 152 -58.52 43.19 11.43
CA VAL A 152 -57.43 43.71 10.58
C VAL A 152 -56.08 43.11 10.99
N ARG A 153 -55.77 43.04 12.29
CA ARG A 153 -54.52 42.42 12.79
C ARG A 153 -54.43 40.94 12.41
N ALA A 154 -55.50 40.18 12.60
CA ALA A 154 -55.57 38.77 12.23
C ALA A 154 -55.38 38.58 10.71
N GLN A 155 -56.00 39.44 9.89
CA GLN A 155 -55.85 39.40 8.44
C GLN A 155 -54.40 39.68 8.00
N VAL A 156 -53.71 40.64 8.63
CA VAL A 156 -52.30 40.93 8.35
C VAL A 156 -51.40 39.76 8.76
N VAL A 157 -51.63 39.14 9.92
CA VAL A 157 -50.85 37.98 10.36
C VAL A 157 -51.05 36.79 9.41
N LEU A 158 -52.28 36.51 8.97
CA LEU A 158 -52.55 35.45 8.00
C LEU A 158 -51.90 35.72 6.65
N ARG A 159 -51.91 36.97 6.17
CA ARG A 159 -51.27 37.35 4.92
C ARG A 159 -49.74 37.26 5.00
N ASN A 160 -49.15 37.68 6.12
CA ASN A 160 -47.71 37.55 6.36
C ASN A 160 -47.30 36.09 6.47
N LYS A 161 -48.11 35.25 7.15
CA LYS A 161 -47.88 33.82 7.23
C LYS A 161 -47.95 33.16 5.86
N ALA A 162 -48.96 33.48 5.04
CA ALA A 162 -49.06 32.95 3.68
C ALA A 162 -47.89 33.39 2.78
N ALA A 163 -47.38 34.62 2.95
CA ALA A 163 -46.20 35.10 2.24
C ALA A 163 -44.91 34.39 2.69
N GLN A 164 -44.75 34.15 4.00
CA GLN A 164 -43.64 33.38 4.57
C GLN A 164 -43.68 31.90 4.16
N ASP A 165 -44.86 31.28 4.19
CA ASP A 165 -45.04 29.89 3.75
C ASP A 165 -44.70 29.77 2.25
N GLY A 166 -45.05 30.78 1.45
CA GLY A 166 -44.67 30.86 0.04
C GLY A 166 -43.18 31.08 -0.21
N SER A 167 -42.46 31.83 0.65
CA SER A 167 -41.00 31.96 0.54
C SER A 167 -40.28 30.69 0.97
N LEU A 168 -40.74 30.06 2.06
CA LEU A 168 -40.21 28.78 2.53
C LEU A 168 -40.42 27.65 1.52
N ALA A 169 -41.56 27.63 0.82
CA ALA A 169 -41.82 26.66 -0.24
C ALA A 169 -40.84 26.81 -1.41
N LYS A 170 -40.53 28.05 -1.82
CA LYS A 170 -39.53 28.31 -2.88
C LYS A 170 -38.13 27.91 -2.44
N GLU A 171 -37.72 28.26 -1.21
CA GLU A 171 -36.42 27.83 -0.68
C GLU A 171 -36.31 26.30 -0.59
N LEU A 172 -37.41 25.61 -0.28
CA LEU A 172 -37.47 24.15 -0.29
C LEU A 172 -37.32 23.60 -1.73
N GLU A 173 -38.01 24.18 -2.70
CA GLU A 173 -37.90 23.82 -4.12
C GLU A 173 -36.46 24.04 -4.63
N ASP A 174 -35.86 25.21 -4.39
CA ASP A 174 -34.48 25.52 -4.76
C ASP A 174 -33.48 24.54 -4.11
N ALA A 175 -33.68 24.20 -2.84
CA ALA A 175 -32.84 23.23 -2.14
C ALA A 175 -33.01 21.80 -2.71
N GLN A 176 -34.22 21.43 -3.13
CA GLN A 176 -34.49 20.16 -3.79
C GLN A 176 -33.83 20.08 -5.18
N GLU A 177 -33.89 21.16 -5.96
CA GLU A 177 -33.20 21.28 -7.25
C GLU A 177 -31.68 21.16 -7.09
N GLN A 178 -31.10 21.89 -6.13
CA GLN A 178 -29.67 21.78 -5.82
C GLN A 178 -29.27 20.37 -5.38
N LEU A 179 -30.11 19.71 -4.58
CA LEU A 179 -29.89 18.31 -4.20
C LEU A 179 -29.97 17.36 -5.40
N ALA A 180 -30.88 17.60 -6.35
CA ALA A 180 -30.99 16.81 -7.57
C ALA A 180 -29.74 17.00 -8.45
N GLU A 181 -29.32 18.24 -8.69
CA GLU A 181 -28.10 18.53 -9.43
C GLU A 181 -26.85 17.93 -8.80
N LEU A 182 -26.72 18.01 -7.47
CA LEU A 182 -25.59 17.42 -6.76
C LEU A 182 -25.57 15.90 -6.88
N LYS A 183 -26.74 15.25 -6.85
CA LYS A 183 -26.86 13.81 -7.07
C LYS A 183 -26.48 13.44 -8.51
N GLU A 184 -26.94 14.19 -9.51
CA GLU A 184 -26.56 13.96 -10.91
C GLU A 184 -25.05 14.14 -11.13
N LYS A 185 -24.46 15.21 -10.59
CA LYS A 185 -23.01 15.46 -10.63
C LYS A 185 -22.23 14.33 -9.95
N HIS A 186 -22.71 13.85 -8.79
CA HIS A 186 -22.08 12.73 -8.09
C HIS A 186 -22.14 11.44 -8.91
N LEU A 187 -23.29 11.11 -9.49
CA LEU A 187 -23.45 9.94 -10.36
C LEU A 187 -22.55 10.05 -11.61
N ALA A 188 -22.48 11.22 -12.25
CA ALA A 188 -21.61 11.45 -13.40
C ALA A 188 -20.12 11.32 -13.04
N LEU A 189 -19.70 11.81 -11.87
CA LEU A 189 -18.33 11.64 -11.37
C LEU A 189 -18.02 10.18 -11.05
N GLN A 190 -18.97 9.44 -10.47
CA GLN A 190 -18.80 8.01 -10.22
C GLN A 190 -18.65 7.22 -11.53
N LEU A 191 -19.51 7.48 -12.52
CA LEU A 191 -19.43 6.82 -13.82
C LEU A 191 -18.11 7.15 -14.54
N SER A 192 -17.67 8.41 -14.55
CA SER A 192 -16.39 8.77 -15.18
C SER A 192 -15.18 8.17 -14.45
N ALA A 193 -15.21 8.09 -13.12
CA ALA A 193 -14.17 7.40 -12.36
C ALA A 193 -14.11 5.89 -12.66
N GLU A 194 -15.26 5.24 -12.78
CA GLU A 194 -15.35 3.83 -13.19
C GLU A 194 -14.85 3.60 -14.62
N GLU A 195 -15.19 4.51 -15.55
CA GLU A 195 -14.74 4.45 -16.94
C GLU A 195 -13.22 4.60 -17.05
N VAL A 196 -12.64 5.57 -16.36
CA VAL A 196 -11.18 5.76 -16.29
C VAL A 196 -10.51 4.55 -15.63
N GLY A 197 -11.10 3.98 -14.57
CA GLY A 197 -10.62 2.75 -13.94
C GLY A 197 -10.60 1.57 -14.91
N LYS A 198 -11.69 1.37 -15.67
CA LYS A 198 -11.79 0.31 -16.70
C LYS A 198 -10.82 0.53 -17.85
N GLN A 199 -10.61 1.78 -18.28
CA GLN A 199 -9.62 2.10 -19.31
C GLN A 199 -8.20 1.78 -18.82
N HIS A 200 -7.84 2.23 -17.62
CA HIS A 200 -6.53 1.95 -17.05
C HIS A 200 -6.28 0.45 -16.89
N GLN A 201 -7.28 -0.31 -16.44
CA GLN A 201 -7.18 -1.77 -16.34
C GLN A 201 -6.92 -2.41 -17.71
N ARG A 202 -7.64 -2.01 -18.77
CA ARG A 202 -7.40 -2.52 -20.14
C ARG A 202 -6.01 -2.16 -20.65
N ASP A 203 -5.53 -0.95 -20.36
CA ASP A 203 -4.18 -0.52 -20.78
C ASP A 203 -3.08 -1.33 -20.08
N LEU A 204 -3.26 -1.64 -18.79
CA LEU A 204 -2.35 -2.51 -18.05
C LEU A 204 -2.37 -3.94 -18.61
N GLU A 205 -3.55 -4.49 -18.86
CA GLU A 205 -3.71 -5.81 -19.47
C GLU A 205 -3.08 -5.87 -20.88
N ALA A 206 -3.25 -4.83 -21.69
CA ALA A 206 -2.65 -4.73 -23.01
C ALA A 206 -1.12 -4.67 -22.95
N LYS A 207 -0.55 -3.86 -22.04
CA LYS A 207 0.90 -3.80 -21.81
C LYS A 207 1.47 -5.14 -21.34
N GLN A 208 0.79 -5.80 -20.40
CA GLN A 208 1.19 -7.13 -19.93
C GLN A 208 1.15 -8.15 -21.07
N GLN A 209 0.12 -8.12 -21.92
CA GLN A 209 0.05 -8.99 -23.10
C GLN A 209 1.17 -8.71 -24.10
N GLU A 210 1.50 -7.43 -24.33
CA GLU A 210 2.59 -7.02 -25.20
C GLU A 210 3.94 -7.53 -24.66
N GLU A 211 4.25 -7.28 -23.39
CA GLU A 211 5.47 -7.76 -22.73
C GLU A 211 5.61 -9.29 -22.80
N LEU A 212 4.52 -10.02 -22.54
CA LEU A 212 4.50 -11.48 -22.66
C LEU A 212 4.76 -11.93 -24.10
N SER A 213 4.16 -11.26 -25.09
CA SER A 213 4.38 -11.59 -26.51
C SER A 213 5.82 -11.31 -26.96
N GLN A 214 6.40 -10.19 -26.52
CA GLN A 214 7.79 -9.83 -26.80
C GLN A 214 8.75 -10.82 -26.16
N LEU A 215 8.49 -11.22 -24.91
CA LEU A 215 9.29 -12.22 -24.21
C LEU A 215 9.20 -13.59 -24.87
N GLN A 216 8.02 -14.00 -25.32
CA GLN A 216 7.84 -15.25 -26.07
C GLN A 216 8.60 -15.22 -27.41
N GLN A 217 8.53 -14.09 -28.13
CA GLN A 217 9.24 -13.91 -29.39
C GLN A 217 10.77 -13.93 -29.18
N ALA A 218 11.28 -13.26 -28.14
CA ALA A 218 12.70 -13.26 -27.80
C ALA A 218 13.20 -14.67 -27.48
N HIS A 219 12.51 -15.42 -26.62
CA HIS A 219 12.86 -16.80 -26.31
C HIS A 219 12.84 -17.70 -27.56
N ARG A 220 11.85 -17.52 -28.44
CA ARG A 220 11.79 -18.26 -29.71
C ARG A 220 12.99 -17.96 -30.60
N GLN A 221 13.36 -16.68 -30.74
CA GLN A 221 14.53 -16.27 -31.51
C GLN A 221 15.83 -16.80 -30.91
N GLU A 222 15.99 -16.79 -29.58
CA GLU A 222 17.15 -17.36 -28.91
C GLU A 222 17.26 -18.88 -29.12
N LEU A 223 16.14 -19.60 -29.03
CA LEU A 223 16.10 -21.03 -29.35
C LEU A 223 16.50 -21.31 -30.79
N GLU A 224 15.97 -20.53 -31.75
CA GLU A 224 16.32 -20.65 -33.17
C GLU A 224 17.81 -20.35 -33.41
N ARG A 225 18.37 -19.33 -32.76
CA ARG A 225 19.81 -18.99 -32.81
C ARG A 225 20.67 -20.13 -32.25
N CYS A 226 20.36 -20.62 -31.04
CA CYS A 226 21.10 -21.74 -30.46
C CYS A 226 21.03 -22.99 -31.35
N GLN A 227 19.87 -23.29 -31.94
CA GLN A 227 19.74 -24.41 -32.87
C GLN A 227 20.60 -24.24 -34.12
N GLN A 228 20.65 -23.03 -34.69
CA GLN A 228 21.53 -22.72 -35.82
C GLN A 228 23.01 -22.88 -35.45
N ASP A 229 23.44 -22.35 -34.31
CA ASP A 229 24.81 -22.49 -33.82
C ASP A 229 25.23 -23.97 -33.67
N TYR A 230 24.35 -24.81 -33.12
CA TYR A 230 24.61 -26.25 -33.01
C TYR A 230 24.68 -26.94 -34.37
N ARG A 231 23.81 -26.57 -35.32
CA ARG A 231 23.85 -27.10 -36.69
C ARG A 231 25.15 -26.68 -37.40
N GLU A 232 25.56 -25.43 -37.28
CA GLU A 232 26.83 -24.96 -37.85
C GLU A 232 28.04 -25.69 -37.26
N ARG A 233 28.07 -25.90 -35.94
CA ARG A 233 29.14 -26.66 -35.29
C ARG A 233 29.17 -28.11 -35.76
N ALA A 234 28.00 -28.73 -35.94
CA ALA A 234 27.91 -30.09 -36.49
C ALA A 234 28.48 -30.16 -37.91
N LEU A 235 28.07 -29.24 -38.79
CA LEU A 235 28.57 -29.17 -40.17
C LEU A 235 30.09 -28.97 -40.23
N ARG A 236 30.65 -28.06 -39.39
CA ARG A 236 32.11 -27.86 -39.32
C ARG A 236 32.84 -29.13 -38.88
N LEU A 237 32.30 -29.89 -37.93
CA LEU A 237 32.90 -31.15 -37.49
C LEU A 237 32.81 -32.24 -38.58
N GLU A 238 31.70 -32.28 -39.32
CA GLU A 238 31.55 -33.18 -40.48
C GLU A 238 32.57 -32.85 -41.58
N GLU A 239 32.75 -31.57 -41.91
CA GLU A 239 33.76 -31.11 -42.87
C GLU A 239 35.18 -31.50 -42.46
N GLU A 240 35.55 -31.29 -41.19
CA GLU A 240 36.87 -31.69 -40.70
C GLU A 240 37.06 -33.22 -40.73
N LEU A 241 36.02 -34.01 -40.43
CA LEU A 241 36.07 -35.47 -40.60
C LEU A 241 36.22 -35.87 -42.06
N HIS A 242 35.54 -35.20 -42.99
CA HIS A 242 35.71 -35.43 -44.43
C HIS A 242 37.15 -35.16 -44.88
N LYS A 243 37.73 -34.02 -44.48
CA LYS A 243 39.14 -33.70 -44.76
C LYS A 243 40.10 -34.74 -44.19
N GLN A 244 39.85 -35.24 -42.97
CA GLN A 244 40.67 -36.29 -42.37
C GLN A 244 40.58 -37.61 -43.14
N ARG A 245 39.37 -38.00 -43.58
CA ARG A 245 39.15 -39.20 -44.40
C ARG A 245 39.87 -39.08 -45.74
N GLU A 246 39.78 -37.93 -46.42
CA GLU A 246 40.48 -37.67 -47.68
C GLU A 246 42.00 -37.78 -47.53
N ARG A 247 42.57 -37.17 -46.47
CA ARG A 247 44.00 -37.28 -46.17
C ARG A 247 44.42 -38.72 -45.90
N ALA A 248 43.63 -39.47 -45.12
CA ALA A 248 43.91 -40.88 -44.84
C ALA A 248 43.87 -41.74 -46.10
N LEU A 249 42.88 -41.52 -46.98
CA LEU A 249 42.80 -42.19 -48.28
C LEU A 249 43.98 -41.85 -49.19
N ALA A 250 44.43 -40.59 -49.21
CA ALA A 250 45.61 -40.18 -49.97
C ALA A 250 46.88 -40.88 -49.48
N VAL A 251 47.11 -40.92 -48.16
CA VAL A 251 48.26 -41.63 -47.57
C VAL A 251 48.19 -43.13 -47.87
N LEU A 252 47.01 -43.76 -47.80
CA LEU A 252 46.84 -45.17 -48.17
C LEU A 252 47.19 -45.39 -49.64
N ALA A 253 46.74 -44.54 -50.56
CA ALA A 253 47.07 -44.63 -51.97
C ALA A 253 48.58 -44.47 -52.24
N GLU A 254 49.26 -43.57 -51.53
CA GLU A 254 50.72 -43.43 -51.58
C GLU A 254 51.43 -44.69 -51.09
N LYS A 255 50.98 -45.28 -49.97
CA LYS A 255 51.53 -46.54 -49.45
C LYS A 255 51.30 -47.70 -50.42
N ASP A 256 50.13 -47.78 -51.05
CA ASP A 256 49.82 -48.81 -52.04
C ASP A 256 50.76 -48.70 -53.26
N GLN A 257 51.02 -47.48 -53.74
CA GLN A 257 52.00 -47.25 -54.81
C GLN A 257 53.43 -47.64 -54.40
N GLU A 258 53.87 -47.27 -53.18
CA GLU A 258 55.17 -47.69 -52.65
C GLU A 258 55.27 -49.23 -52.54
N LEU A 259 54.20 -49.90 -52.09
CA LEU A 259 54.14 -51.36 -52.02
C LEU A 259 54.20 -52.00 -53.41
N GLU A 260 53.53 -51.44 -54.40
CA GLU A 260 53.61 -51.88 -55.80
C GLU A 260 55.02 -51.71 -56.37
N GLN A 261 55.67 -50.56 -56.10
CA GLN A 261 57.06 -50.30 -56.48
C GLN A 261 58.00 -51.32 -55.84
N LEU A 262 57.89 -51.56 -54.53
CA LEU A 262 58.68 -52.58 -53.85
C LEU A 262 58.44 -53.96 -54.45
N ARG A 263 57.19 -54.38 -54.67
CA ARG A 263 56.88 -55.67 -55.33
C ARG A 263 57.50 -55.79 -56.72
N SER A 264 57.51 -54.70 -57.49
CA SER A 264 58.13 -54.65 -58.81
C SER A 264 59.65 -54.77 -58.77
N LEU A 265 60.29 -54.21 -57.73
CA LEU A 265 61.74 -54.29 -57.50
C LEU A 265 62.16 -55.64 -56.90
N THR A 266 61.28 -56.30 -56.16
CA THR A 266 61.54 -57.59 -55.48
C THR A 266 61.23 -58.81 -56.36
N LEU A 267 60.90 -58.63 -57.65
CA LEU A 267 60.76 -59.75 -58.58
C LEU A 267 61.90 -59.74 -59.61
N PRO A 268 62.86 -60.68 -59.43
CA PRO A 268 62.76 -61.92 -60.18
C PRO A 268 63.01 -63.15 -59.29
N GLN A 269 61.96 -63.82 -58.84
CA GLN A 269 61.96 -65.28 -58.70
C GLN A 269 60.53 -65.79 -58.59
N GLY A 270 60.13 -66.56 -59.60
CA GLY A 270 58.80 -67.11 -59.69
C GLY A 270 58.49 -68.09 -58.56
N SER A 271 57.27 -68.04 -58.06
CA SER A 271 56.62 -69.25 -57.58
C SER A 271 55.13 -69.18 -57.92
N LYS A 272 54.70 -70.22 -58.63
CA LYS A 272 53.33 -70.49 -59.03
C LYS A 272 52.43 -70.69 -57.79
N PRO A 273 51.12 -70.45 -57.91
CA PRO A 273 50.17 -70.72 -56.84
C PRO A 273 50.00 -72.23 -56.65
N CYS A 274 50.37 -72.75 -55.48
CA CYS A 274 49.98 -74.10 -55.07
C CYS A 274 48.66 -74.02 -54.28
N LEU A 275 47.57 -74.31 -54.99
CA LEU A 275 46.42 -74.98 -54.39
C LEU A 275 46.87 -76.38 -53.96
N GLY A 276 46.74 -76.68 -52.66
CA GLY A 276 47.12 -77.96 -52.08
C GLY A 276 46.19 -78.31 -50.92
N SER A 277 45.11 -79.02 -51.26
CA SER A 277 44.29 -79.81 -50.34
C SER A 277 45.06 -81.04 -49.84
N GLY A 278 44.78 -81.49 -48.62
CA GLY A 278 45.33 -82.70 -47.98
C GLY A 278 46.11 -82.35 -46.71
N THR A 279 45.50 -82.32 -45.53
CA THR A 279 45.28 -83.52 -44.69
C THR A 279 46.47 -84.47 -44.77
N GLU A 280 47.36 -84.44 -43.77
CA GLU A 280 47.73 -85.61 -42.97
C GLU A 280 48.34 -85.14 -41.64
N LEU A 281 47.74 -85.66 -40.56
CA LEU A 281 48.36 -85.73 -39.24
C LEU A 281 49.67 -86.54 -39.35
N LEU A 282 50.70 -86.15 -38.59
CA LEU A 282 51.27 -86.95 -37.48
C LEU A 282 52.62 -86.34 -37.04
N ASN A 283 52.66 -86.02 -35.75
CA ASN A 283 53.82 -85.78 -34.88
C ASN A 283 54.69 -87.06 -34.76
N PRO A 284 55.78 -87.14 -33.96
CA PRO A 284 56.60 -86.11 -33.28
C PRO A 284 58.14 -86.36 -33.34
N GLY A 285 58.91 -85.35 -32.92
CA GLY A 285 60.07 -85.57 -32.05
C GLY A 285 61.48 -85.56 -32.67
N SER A 286 62.20 -84.45 -32.51
CA SER A 286 63.63 -84.49 -32.15
C SER A 286 64.01 -83.17 -31.47
N ALA A 287 64.70 -83.31 -30.33
CA ALA A 287 65.21 -82.27 -29.46
C ALA A 287 66.47 -81.58 -30.03
N GLY A 288 66.83 -80.43 -29.44
CA GLY A 288 68.11 -79.73 -29.59
C GLY A 288 67.92 -78.30 -30.09
N ASP A 289 67.66 -77.34 -29.21
CA ASP A 289 68.68 -76.51 -28.54
C ASP A 289 69.35 -75.51 -29.51
N GLU A 290 68.74 -74.33 -29.64
CA GLU A 290 69.33 -73.07 -30.13
C GLU A 290 68.35 -71.93 -29.76
N ALA A 291 68.14 -71.74 -28.46
CA ALA A 291 67.26 -70.69 -27.93
C ALA A 291 68.07 -69.64 -27.17
N SER A 292 69.13 -69.10 -27.77
CA SER A 292 69.78 -67.89 -27.25
C SER A 292 70.76 -67.31 -28.27
N GLU A 293 70.28 -66.58 -29.29
CA GLU A 293 71.07 -65.48 -29.91
C GLU A 293 70.35 -64.61 -30.97
N LEU A 294 69.01 -64.62 -31.06
CA LEU A 294 68.28 -63.75 -32.01
C LEU A 294 67.45 -62.62 -31.37
N LEU A 295 67.84 -62.17 -30.17
CA LEU A 295 67.22 -61.04 -29.47
C LEU A 295 68.15 -59.82 -29.31
N PRO A 296 68.71 -59.25 -30.40
CA PRO A 296 68.89 -57.80 -30.43
C PRO A 296 68.26 -57.10 -31.65
N GLN A 297 67.68 -57.81 -32.62
CA GLN A 297 67.19 -57.17 -33.85
C GLN A 297 65.74 -56.64 -33.76
N ALA A 298 64.98 -56.99 -32.72
CA ALA A 298 63.57 -56.58 -32.58
C ALA A 298 63.36 -55.19 -31.96
N LEU A 299 64.43 -54.48 -31.56
CA LEU A 299 64.35 -53.12 -31.00
C LEU A 299 64.54 -52.00 -32.05
N HIS A 300 64.71 -52.36 -33.33
CA HIS A 300 64.70 -51.39 -34.43
C HIS A 300 63.46 -51.59 -35.32
N LEU A 301 62.28 -51.44 -34.72
CA LEU A 301 61.09 -51.11 -35.51
C LEU A 301 61.16 -49.59 -35.78
N PRO A 302 61.28 -49.15 -37.04
CA PRO A 302 61.47 -47.74 -37.36
C PRO A 302 60.20 -46.98 -37.02
N SER A 303 60.29 -46.03 -36.07
CA SER A 303 59.64 -44.70 -35.99
C SER A 303 58.27 -44.43 -36.68
N SER A 304 57.41 -45.42 -36.86
CA SER A 304 56.12 -45.27 -37.57
C SER A 304 54.92 -45.11 -36.63
N GLN A 305 55.08 -45.35 -35.32
CA GLN A 305 54.05 -45.15 -34.29
C GLN A 305 54.18 -43.81 -33.55
N GLU A 306 55.33 -43.13 -33.66
CA GLU A 306 55.59 -41.81 -33.08
C GLU A 306 54.63 -40.69 -33.55
N PRO A 307 54.25 -40.58 -34.84
CA PRO A 307 53.34 -39.52 -35.27
C PRO A 307 51.90 -39.71 -34.76
N THR A 308 51.45 -40.95 -34.59
CA THR A 308 50.11 -41.26 -34.05
C THR A 308 50.03 -40.97 -32.55
N PHE A 309 51.10 -41.27 -31.82
CA PHE A 309 51.19 -40.98 -30.38
C PHE A 309 51.24 -39.48 -30.09
N PHE A 310 51.94 -38.71 -30.93
CA PHE A 310 52.01 -37.25 -30.81
C PHE A 310 50.66 -36.56 -31.08
N LEU A 311 49.93 -36.99 -32.12
CA LEU A 311 48.58 -36.48 -32.42
C LEU A 311 47.58 -36.78 -31.31
N TYR A 312 47.65 -37.97 -30.71
CA TYR A 312 46.80 -38.34 -29.57
C TYR A 312 47.14 -37.52 -28.32
N ALA A 313 48.42 -37.30 -28.02
CA ALA A 313 48.87 -36.45 -26.93
C ALA A 313 48.41 -35.00 -27.13
N GLU A 314 48.45 -34.47 -28.36
CA GLU A 314 47.95 -33.14 -28.69
C GLU A 314 46.42 -33.05 -28.50
N GLN A 315 45.66 -34.06 -28.94
CA GLN A 315 44.21 -34.12 -28.72
C GLN A 315 43.86 -34.16 -27.23
N LEU A 316 44.60 -34.93 -26.43
CA LEU A 316 44.47 -34.95 -24.97
C LEU A 316 44.74 -33.57 -24.38
N ALA A 317 45.83 -32.90 -24.78
CA ALA A 317 46.15 -31.56 -24.31
C ALA A 317 45.05 -30.54 -24.63
N ARG A 318 44.48 -30.58 -25.85
CA ARG A 318 43.33 -29.73 -26.23
C ARG A 318 42.12 -30.01 -25.34
N LYS A 319 41.81 -31.28 -25.08
CA LYS A 319 40.70 -31.68 -24.20
C LYS A 319 40.93 -31.26 -22.76
N GLU A 320 42.16 -31.32 -22.26
CA GLU A 320 42.52 -30.84 -20.92
C GLU A 320 42.36 -29.32 -20.79
N VAL A 321 42.74 -28.56 -21.82
CA VAL A 321 42.53 -27.10 -21.86
C VAL A 321 41.03 -26.77 -21.90
N GLU A 322 40.26 -27.45 -22.74
CA GLU A 322 38.79 -27.30 -22.80
C GLU A 322 38.14 -27.64 -21.45
N MET A 323 38.53 -28.75 -20.82
CA MET A 323 38.07 -29.11 -19.47
C MET A 323 38.46 -28.06 -18.43
N GLY A 324 39.67 -27.50 -18.53
CA GLY A 324 40.13 -26.41 -17.67
C GLY A 324 39.27 -25.15 -17.82
N ALA A 325 38.94 -24.77 -19.06
CA ALA A 325 38.07 -23.64 -19.36
C ALA A 325 36.64 -23.88 -18.85
N LEU A 326 36.07 -25.07 -19.09
CA LEU A 326 34.74 -25.45 -18.60
C LEU A 326 34.67 -25.49 -17.07
N ARG A 327 35.71 -25.97 -16.39
CA ARG A 327 35.79 -25.93 -14.92
C ARG A 327 35.84 -24.50 -14.38
N LYS A 328 36.60 -23.61 -15.02
CA LYS A 328 36.63 -22.18 -14.66
C LYS A 328 35.27 -21.52 -14.87
N GLN A 329 34.61 -21.77 -16.00
CA GLN A 329 33.28 -21.25 -16.28
C GLN A 329 32.24 -21.78 -15.30
N LYS A 330 32.27 -23.09 -14.98
CA LYS A 330 31.43 -23.68 -13.93
C LYS A 330 31.62 -22.97 -12.60
N HIS A 331 32.88 -22.77 -12.18
CA HIS A 331 33.17 -22.09 -10.93
C HIS A 331 32.65 -20.64 -10.94
N GLN A 332 32.84 -19.90 -12.03
CA GLN A 332 32.30 -18.55 -12.19
C GLN A 332 30.76 -18.52 -12.09
N LEU A 333 30.08 -19.47 -12.74
CA LEU A 333 28.62 -19.59 -12.66
C LEU A 333 28.17 -19.96 -11.24
N GLN A 334 28.87 -20.88 -10.56
CA GLN A 334 28.57 -21.22 -9.17
C GLN A 334 28.71 -20.01 -8.25
N THR A 335 29.78 -19.22 -8.39
CA THR A 335 29.97 -17.99 -7.62
C THR A 335 28.87 -16.97 -7.91
N ARG A 336 28.46 -16.80 -9.17
CA ARG A 336 27.33 -15.92 -9.53
C ARG A 336 26.02 -16.39 -8.91
N VAL A 337 25.76 -17.70 -8.90
CA VAL A 337 24.56 -18.27 -8.23
C VAL A 337 24.59 -17.98 -6.73
N HIS A 338 25.73 -18.19 -6.06
CA HIS A 338 25.84 -17.86 -4.64
C HIS A 338 25.64 -16.37 -4.36
N GLN A 339 26.20 -15.48 -5.19
CA GLN A 339 25.99 -14.03 -5.08
C GLN A 339 24.53 -13.64 -5.30
N LEU A 340 23.84 -14.29 -6.25
CA LEU A 340 22.41 -14.05 -6.48
C LEU A 340 21.56 -14.57 -5.31
N GLN A 341 21.90 -15.74 -4.75
CA GLN A 341 21.24 -16.27 -3.56
C GLN A 341 21.40 -15.34 -2.35
N GLU A 342 22.61 -14.82 -2.11
CA GLU A 342 22.86 -13.85 -1.05
C GLU A 342 22.06 -12.56 -1.24
N LYS A 343 22.01 -12.03 -2.47
CA LYS A 343 21.18 -10.85 -2.79
C LYS A 343 19.70 -11.11 -2.54
N ILE A 344 19.18 -12.27 -2.96
CA ILE A 344 17.78 -12.64 -2.72
C ILE A 344 17.49 -12.68 -1.22
N LEU A 345 18.34 -13.31 -0.41
CA LEU A 345 18.17 -13.37 1.04
C LEU A 345 18.15 -11.97 1.67
N VAL A 346 19.07 -11.08 1.25
CA VAL A 346 19.11 -9.70 1.75
C VAL A 346 17.86 -8.91 1.37
N GLU A 347 17.37 -9.03 0.13
CA GLU A 347 16.14 -8.36 -0.29
C GLU A 347 14.91 -8.95 0.41
N GLU A 348 14.85 -10.28 0.63
CA GLU A 348 13.79 -10.92 1.42
C GLU A 348 13.76 -10.41 2.87
N GLU A 349 14.92 -10.24 3.51
CA GLU A 349 15.03 -9.67 4.86
C GLU A 349 14.53 -8.22 4.90
N LYS A 350 14.95 -7.38 3.94
CA LYS A 350 14.47 -5.99 3.83
C LYS A 350 12.95 -5.94 3.65
N HIS A 351 12.41 -6.72 2.72
CA HIS A 351 10.96 -6.76 2.49
C HIS A 351 10.21 -7.27 3.73
N ARG A 352 10.77 -8.25 4.45
CA ARG A 352 10.19 -8.73 5.71
C ARG A 352 10.17 -7.63 6.77
N GLU A 353 11.24 -6.85 6.89
CA GLU A 353 11.31 -5.70 7.80
C GLU A 353 10.32 -4.61 7.41
N GLU A 354 10.23 -4.25 6.13
CA GLU A 354 9.26 -3.28 5.60
C GLU A 354 7.83 -3.72 5.87
N VAL A 355 7.49 -4.98 5.58
CA VAL A 355 6.17 -5.55 5.87
C VAL A 355 5.89 -5.49 7.36
N SER A 356 6.86 -5.82 8.23
CA SER A 356 6.67 -5.74 9.68
C SER A 356 6.44 -4.30 10.16
N SER A 357 7.15 -3.32 9.59
CA SER A 357 6.99 -1.90 9.89
C SER A 357 5.62 -1.39 9.45
N LEU A 358 5.21 -1.69 8.23
CA LEU A 358 3.89 -1.32 7.70
C LEU A 358 2.76 -1.98 8.50
N GLN A 359 2.89 -3.26 8.84
CA GLN A 359 1.92 -3.95 9.70
C GLN A 359 1.83 -3.29 11.07
N SER A 360 2.94 -2.89 11.69
CA SER A 360 2.96 -2.15 12.95
C SER A 360 2.27 -0.79 12.83
N GLN A 361 2.51 -0.05 11.74
CA GLN A 361 1.85 1.23 11.46
C GLN A 361 0.34 1.06 11.24
N ILE A 362 -0.09 0.03 10.50
CA ILE A 362 -1.51 -0.29 10.31
C ILE A 362 -2.15 -0.63 11.65
N GLN A 363 -1.54 -1.51 12.44
CA GLN A 363 -2.06 -1.85 13.77
C GLN A 363 -2.16 -0.62 14.68
N LYS A 364 -1.17 0.28 14.63
CA LYS A 364 -1.20 1.54 15.36
C LYS A 364 -2.36 2.44 14.89
N SER A 365 -2.52 2.64 13.59
CA SER A 365 -3.61 3.43 13.03
C SER A 365 -4.98 2.83 13.35
N CYS A 366 -5.13 1.51 13.30
CA CYS A 366 -6.36 0.82 13.71
C CYS A 366 -6.69 1.08 15.17
N ARG A 367 -5.69 1.04 16.06
CA ARG A 367 -5.87 1.38 17.49
C ARG A 367 -6.26 2.82 17.69
N ASP A 368 -5.61 3.75 16.99
CA ASP A 368 -5.89 5.18 17.11
C ASP A 368 -7.32 5.52 16.63
N LYS A 369 -7.75 4.98 15.48
CA LYS A 369 -9.14 5.08 15.01
C LYS A 369 -10.14 4.43 15.97
N GLY A 370 -9.76 3.32 16.59
CA GLY A 370 -10.56 2.65 17.62
C GLY A 370 -10.74 3.49 18.89
N ARG A 371 -9.77 4.36 19.22
CA ARG A 371 -9.81 5.27 20.38
C ARG A 371 -10.68 6.51 20.12
N GLU A 372 -10.76 6.99 18.88
CA GLU A 372 -11.56 8.16 18.49
C GLU A 372 -13.07 8.00 18.78
N GLY A 373 -13.55 6.76 18.92
CA GLY A 373 -14.94 6.44 19.31
C GLY A 373 -15.14 6.05 20.77
N ALA A 374 -14.11 6.10 21.63
CA ALA A 374 -14.22 5.66 23.02
C ALA A 374 -15.02 6.65 23.89
N ASN A 375 -16.02 6.15 24.61
CA ASN A 375 -16.78 6.95 25.57
C ASN A 375 -15.89 7.34 26.76
N LEU A 376 -15.40 8.59 26.76
CA LEU A 376 -14.50 9.13 27.77
C LEU A 376 -15.14 9.17 29.18
N GLU A 377 -16.46 9.26 29.29
CA GLU A 377 -17.15 9.24 30.59
C GLU A 377 -17.10 7.84 31.22
N TYR A 378 -17.28 6.80 30.41
CA TYR A 378 -17.12 5.42 30.87
C TYR A 378 -15.68 5.13 31.27
N LEU A 379 -14.71 5.58 30.47
CA LEU A 379 -13.29 5.45 30.80
C LEU A 379 -12.94 6.18 32.10
N LYS A 380 -13.42 7.41 32.29
CA LYS A 380 -13.29 8.18 33.54
C LYS A 380 -13.84 7.40 34.74
N ASN A 381 -15.01 6.79 34.61
CA ASN A 381 -15.64 6.02 35.68
C ASN A 381 -14.86 4.74 36.02
N ILE A 382 -14.30 4.05 35.03
CA ILE A 382 -13.47 2.86 35.27
C ILE A 382 -12.13 3.25 35.89
N ILE A 383 -11.48 4.31 35.40
CA ILE A 383 -10.22 4.81 35.98
C ILE A 383 -10.45 5.25 37.42
N TYR A 384 -11.55 5.97 37.70
CA TYR A 384 -11.93 6.33 39.06
C TYR A 384 -12.11 5.10 39.96
N ARG A 385 -12.82 4.06 39.48
CA ARG A 385 -12.95 2.78 40.19
C ARG A 385 -11.61 2.09 40.40
N PHE A 386 -10.75 2.04 39.38
CA PHE A 386 -9.42 1.44 39.46
C PHE A 386 -8.52 2.13 40.51
N LEU A 387 -8.66 3.45 40.70
CA LEU A 387 -7.91 4.23 41.69
C LEU A 387 -8.49 4.14 43.11
N THR A 388 -9.80 3.89 43.25
CA THR A 388 -10.51 3.90 44.55
C THR A 388 -10.80 2.51 45.11
N LEU A 389 -10.74 1.45 44.29
CA LEU A 389 -10.98 0.07 44.70
C LEU A 389 -9.80 -0.48 45.54
N PRO A 390 -10.05 -0.95 46.78
CA PRO A 390 -9.03 -1.59 47.61
C PRO A 390 -8.82 -3.08 47.27
N ASP A 391 -9.78 -3.71 46.57
CA ASP A 391 -9.73 -5.13 46.22
C ASP A 391 -8.79 -5.39 45.01
N PRO A 392 -7.74 -6.23 45.16
CA PRO A 392 -6.81 -6.53 44.07
C PRO A 392 -7.46 -7.22 42.87
N LEU A 393 -8.50 -8.03 43.09
CA LEU A 393 -9.16 -8.77 42.01
C LEU A 393 -10.05 -7.86 41.15
N GLY A 394 -10.88 -7.02 41.80
CA GLY A 394 -11.64 -5.95 41.13
C GLY A 394 -10.73 -4.91 40.44
N ARG A 395 -9.55 -4.65 41.01
CA ARG A 395 -8.53 -3.78 40.39
C ARG A 395 -7.93 -4.39 39.12
N GLN A 396 -7.67 -5.70 39.09
CA GLN A 396 -7.23 -6.38 37.86
C GLN A 396 -8.32 -6.41 36.78
N GLN A 397 -9.59 -6.59 37.16
CA GLN A 397 -10.71 -6.56 36.22
C GLN A 397 -10.88 -5.16 35.59
N THR A 398 -10.84 -4.10 36.41
CA THR A 398 -10.90 -2.72 35.92
C THR A 398 -9.67 -2.34 35.09
N LEU A 399 -8.47 -2.83 35.43
CA LEU A 399 -7.28 -2.69 34.59
C LEU A 399 -7.45 -3.38 33.23
N THR A 400 -8.01 -4.58 33.22
CA THR A 400 -8.27 -5.32 31.97
C THR A 400 -9.26 -4.55 31.10
N ALA A 401 -10.32 -3.98 31.69
CA ALA A 401 -11.26 -3.11 30.99
C ALA A 401 -10.56 -1.87 30.40
N ILE A 402 -9.70 -1.18 31.17
CA ILE A 402 -8.92 -0.03 30.69
C ILE A 402 -8.03 -0.41 29.50
N LEU A 403 -7.30 -1.53 29.59
CA LEU A 403 -6.43 -2.03 28.53
C LEU A 403 -7.21 -2.34 27.24
N THR A 404 -8.44 -2.86 27.36
CA THR A 404 -9.30 -3.16 26.21
C THR A 404 -9.89 -1.92 25.57
N ILE A 405 -10.38 -0.95 26.37
CA ILE A 405 -10.99 0.28 25.86
C ILE A 405 -9.96 1.15 25.15
N LEU A 406 -8.75 1.22 25.70
CA LEU A 406 -7.64 1.97 25.11
C LEU A 406 -6.85 1.18 24.06
N GLN A 407 -7.28 -0.05 23.77
CA GLN A 407 -6.72 -0.95 22.75
C GLN A 407 -5.18 -1.05 22.84
N PHE A 408 -4.67 -1.41 24.02
CA PHE A 408 -3.23 -1.54 24.26
C PHE A 408 -2.60 -2.60 23.36
N SER A 409 -1.36 -2.38 22.94
CA SER A 409 -0.56 -3.36 22.21
C SER A 409 -0.32 -4.61 23.06
N PRO A 410 -0.13 -5.80 22.46
CA PRO A 410 0.19 -7.00 23.22
C PRO A 410 1.48 -6.85 24.04
N GLU A 411 2.45 -6.05 23.56
CA GLU A 411 3.68 -5.73 24.28
C GLU A 411 3.41 -4.82 25.50
N GLU A 412 2.58 -3.79 25.33
CA GLU A 412 2.18 -2.88 26.40
C GLU A 412 1.35 -3.62 27.47
N GLN A 413 0.43 -4.50 27.05
CA GLN A 413 -0.34 -5.35 27.96
C GLN A 413 0.58 -6.28 28.76
N GLN A 414 1.59 -6.88 28.12
CA GLN A 414 2.57 -7.70 28.81
C GLN A 414 3.44 -6.86 29.76
N ALA A 415 3.87 -5.67 29.37
CA ALA A 415 4.65 -4.78 30.22
C ALA A 415 3.87 -4.35 31.48
N VAL A 416 2.58 -4.01 31.31
CA VAL A 416 1.68 -3.66 32.42
C VAL A 416 1.39 -4.86 33.31
N ARG A 417 1.21 -6.06 32.75
CA ARG A 417 0.99 -7.30 33.53
C ARG A 417 2.25 -7.81 34.23
N LYS A 418 3.44 -7.52 33.69
CA LYS A 418 4.74 -7.86 34.29
C LYS A 418 5.10 -6.96 35.47
N GLN A 419 4.44 -5.80 35.63
CA GLN A 419 4.60 -5.01 36.84
C GLN A 419 3.89 -5.70 38.01
N PRO A 420 4.60 -5.97 39.13
CA PRO A 420 3.97 -6.57 40.29
C PRO A 420 2.90 -5.62 40.85
N ALA A 421 1.74 -6.15 41.23
CA ALA A 421 0.63 -5.40 41.84
C ALA A 421 1.00 -4.64 43.14
N HIS A 422 2.25 -4.79 43.60
CA HIS A 422 2.82 -4.21 44.81
C HIS A 422 3.94 -3.18 44.55
N SER A 423 4.27 -2.85 43.30
CA SER A 423 5.20 -1.75 43.02
C SER A 423 4.49 -0.42 43.29
N SER A 424 4.68 0.06 44.51
CA SER A 424 4.62 1.39 45.09
C SER A 424 4.44 2.63 44.20
N TRP A 425 3.59 2.64 43.17
CA TRP A 425 3.32 3.87 42.41
C TRP A 425 2.70 4.96 43.32
N TRP A 426 2.03 4.55 44.41
CA TRP A 426 1.29 5.46 45.30
C TRP A 426 1.73 5.43 46.77
N LEU A 427 2.79 4.70 47.13
CA LEU A 427 3.27 4.57 48.52
C LEU A 427 4.69 5.15 48.69
N THR A 428 4.90 6.38 48.24
CA THR A 428 5.99 7.24 48.73
C THR A 428 5.39 8.58 49.12
N GLY A 429 4.76 8.59 50.29
CA GLY A 429 4.10 9.75 50.87
C GLY A 429 3.75 9.50 52.33
N LYS A 430 4.73 9.02 53.10
CA LYS A 430 4.69 9.06 54.58
C LYS A 430 5.90 9.83 55.05
N ARG A 431 5.78 11.15 55.21
CA ARG A 431 5.56 11.80 56.51
C ARG A 431 5.44 13.30 56.32
#